data_AF-A0AA39XGL5-F1
#
_entry.id   AF-A0AA39XGL5-F1
#
_cell.length_a   1.000
_cell.length_b   1.000
_cell.length_c   1.000
_cell.angle_alpha   90.00
_cell.angle_beta   90.00
_cell.angle_gamma   90.00
#
_symmetry.space_group_name_H-M   'P 1'
#
loop_
_entity.id
_entity.type
_entity.pdbx_description
1 polymer ?
#
loop_
_entity_poly.entity_id
_entity_poly.type
_entity_poly.pdbx_seq_one_letter_code
_entity_poly.pdbx_strand_id
1 'polypeptide(L)' 'PSHSHSSFTAHLILSGKLTITYLNDPAENRVKTTYAVGDRIDVAAGRVHEVWMGEEGCTYVMGA' A
#
# COMPACT_ATOMS: atom_id res chain seq x y z
N PRO A 1 4.91 -5.43 8.57
CA PRO A 1 6.38 -5.43 8.45
C PRO A 1 6.83 -4.69 7.20
N SER A 2 8.04 -4.14 7.19
CA SER A 2 8.61 -3.47 6.02
C SER A 2 9.08 -4.49 4.98
N HIS A 3 8.78 -4.22 3.71
CA HIS A 3 9.19 -5.06 2.58
C HIS A 3 9.14 -4.30 1.24
N SER A 4 9.57 -4.95 0.15
CA SER A 4 9.42 -4.47 -1.22
C SER A 4 9.26 -5.65 -2.19
N HIS A 5 8.85 -5.36 -3.44
CA HIS A 5 8.71 -6.34 -4.52
C HIS A 5 9.70 -6.01 -5.65
N SER A 6 10.15 -7.00 -6.41
CA SER A 6 11.07 -6.79 -7.54
C SER A 6 10.40 -6.21 -8.79
N SER A 7 9.07 -6.30 -8.86
CA SER A 7 8.26 -5.85 -9.99
C SER A 7 7.31 -4.74 -9.53
N PHE A 8 6.80 -3.98 -10.48
CA PHE A 8 5.66 -3.09 -10.25
C PHE A 8 4.47 -3.93 -9.78
N THR A 9 3.72 -3.43 -8.80
CA THR A 9 2.48 -4.05 -8.36
C THR A 9 1.36 -3.03 -8.22
N ALA A 10 0.13 -3.47 -8.46
CA ALA A 10 -1.07 -2.68 -8.24
C ALA A 10 -2.01 -3.42 -7.30
N HIS A 11 -2.52 -2.71 -6.30
CA HIS A 11 -3.50 -3.22 -5.33
C HIS A 11 -4.84 -2.56 -5.60
N LEU A 12 -5.92 -3.33 -5.70
CA LEU A 12 -7.29 -2.81 -5.78
C LEU A 12 -8.06 -3.23 -4.54
N ILE A 13 -8.56 -2.27 -3.77
CA ILE A 13 -9.29 -2.53 -2.53
C ILE A 13 -10.73 -2.93 -2.86
N LEU A 14 -11.14 -4.13 -2.40
CA LEU A 14 -12.47 -4.69 -2.60
C LEU A 14 -13.37 -4.54 -1.37
N SER A 15 -12.79 -4.54 -0.17
CA SER A 15 -13.50 -4.31 1.10
C SER A 15 -12.53 -3.78 2.17
N GLY A 16 -13.04 -3.01 3.14
CA GLY A 16 -12.26 -2.47 4.25
C GLY A 16 -11.33 -1.32 3.86
N LYS A 17 -10.24 -1.14 4.62
CA LYS A 17 -9.27 -0.04 4.44
C LYS A 17 -7.83 -0.51 4.59
N LEU A 18 -6.94 0.09 3.80
CA LEU A 18 -5.49 -0.14 3.85
C LEU A 18 -4.77 1.19 4.01
N THR A 19 -3.94 1.31 5.04
CA THR A 19 -3.00 2.43 5.21
C THR A 19 -1.61 1.98 4.79
N ILE A 20 -0.93 2.79 3.97
CA ILE A 20 0.43 2.51 3.46
C ILE A 20 1.35 3.71 3.69
N THR A 21 2.65 3.44 3.89
CA THR A 21 3.71 4.45 3.81
C THR A 21 4.94 3.90 3.10
N TYR A 22 5.75 4.78 2.53
CA TYR A 22 6.94 4.42 1.74
C TYR A 22 8.22 4.87 2.46
N LEU A 23 9.00 3.91 2.92
CA LEU A 23 10.14 4.14 3.81
C LEU A 23 11.41 4.62 3.11
N ASN A 24 11.45 4.56 1.79
CA ASN A 24 12.55 5.09 0.98
C ASN A 24 12.26 6.49 0.41
N ASP A 25 11.07 7.04 0.65
CA ASP A 25 10.76 8.42 0.30
C ASP A 25 11.49 9.39 1.25
N PRO A 26 11.81 10.63 0.78
CA PRO A 26 12.30 11.70 1.65
C PRO A 26 11.42 11.88 2.89
N ALA A 27 12.01 12.25 4.03
CA ALA A 27 11.30 12.31 5.30
C ALA A 27 10.06 13.24 5.25
N GLU A 28 10.16 14.34 4.52
CA GLU A 28 9.09 15.29 4.27
C GLU A 28 7.92 14.72 3.45
N ASN A 29 8.16 13.67 2.67
CA ASN A 29 7.17 13.01 1.81
C ASN A 29 6.69 11.66 2.39
N ARG A 30 7.25 11.24 3.53
CA ARG A 30 6.92 9.97 4.19
C ARG A 30 5.61 10.08 4.96
N VAL A 31 4.52 10.08 4.19
CA VAL A 31 3.16 10.19 4.71
C VAL A 31 2.53 8.80 4.82
N LYS A 32 1.66 8.62 5.82
CA LYS A 32 0.75 7.47 5.89
C LYS A 32 -0.53 7.85 5.16
N THR A 33 -0.85 7.13 4.09
CA THR A 33 -2.06 7.37 3.30
C THR A 33 -3.00 6.19 3.44
N THR A 34 -4.27 6.47 3.73
CA THR A 34 -5.32 5.45 3.85
C THR A 34 -6.17 5.43 2.60
N TYR A 35 -6.38 4.22 2.08
CA TYR A 35 -7.18 3.92 0.92
C TYR A 35 -8.37 3.03 1.32
N ALA A 36 -9.46 3.12 0.59
CA ALA A 36 -10.72 2.44 0.82
C ALA A 36 -11.23 1.73 -0.45
N VAL A 37 -12.41 1.12 -0.37
CA VAL A 37 -13.02 0.34 -1.47
C VAL A 37 -13.05 1.14 -2.78
N GLY A 38 -12.55 0.51 -3.84
CA GLY A 38 -12.44 1.11 -5.18
C GLY A 38 -11.13 1.81 -5.45
N ASP A 39 -10.33 2.12 -4.43
CA ASP A 39 -9.02 2.73 -4.62
C ASP A 39 -8.02 1.74 -5.22
N ARG A 40 -7.23 2.25 -6.16
CA ARG A 40 -6.06 1.57 -6.74
C ARG A 40 -4.78 2.17 -6.18
N ILE A 41 -3.86 1.30 -5.77
CA ILE A 41 -2.60 1.67 -5.17
C ILE A 41 -1.47 1.05 -6.00
N ASP A 42 -0.77 1.91 -6.73
CA ASP A 42 0.39 1.52 -7.52
C ASP A 42 1.68 1.62 -6.68
N VAL A 43 2.43 0.51 -6.63
CA VAL A 43 3.70 0.40 -5.90
C VAL A 43 4.80 0.09 -6.91
N ALA A 44 5.74 1.02 -7.05
CA ALA A 44 6.89 0.84 -7.93
C ALA A 44 7.81 -0.30 -7.44
N ALA A 45 8.46 -0.97 -8.39
CA ALA A 45 9.49 -1.97 -8.09
C ALA A 45 10.55 -1.41 -7.13
N GLY A 46 10.92 -2.21 -6.14
CA GLY A 46 11.92 -1.85 -5.12
C GLY A 46 11.46 -0.83 -4.08
N ARG A 47 10.23 -0.28 -4.18
CA ARG A 47 9.74 0.71 -3.21
C ARG A 47 9.39 0.05 -1.87
N VAL A 48 10.17 0.38 -0.84
CA VAL A 48 10.01 -0.21 0.50
C VAL A 48 8.79 0.40 1.19
N HIS A 49 7.87 -0.44 1.63
CA HIS A 49 6.62 0.00 2.22
C HIS A 49 6.19 -0.84 3.42
N GLU A 50 5.34 -0.22 4.25
CA GLU A 50 4.62 -0.85 5.35
C GLU A 50 3.13 -0.63 5.16
N VAL A 51 2.34 -1.63 5.55
CA VAL A 51 0.87 -1.59 5.45
C VAL A 51 0.22 -1.92 6.78
N TRP A 52 -0.93 -1.29 7.01
CA TRP A 52 -1.83 -1.54 8.14
C TRP A 52 -3.25 -1.67 7.63
N MET A 53 -4.00 -2.62 8.17
CA MET A 53 -5.41 -2.79 7.84
C MET A 53 -6.26 -1.97 8.81
N GLY A 54 -7.40 -1.46 8.33
CA GLY A 54 -8.41 -0.82 9.18
C GLY A 54 -9.00 -1.81 10.19
N GLU A 55 -9.83 -1.30 11.11
CA GLU A 55 -10.40 -2.07 12.23
C GLU A 55 -11.22 -3.28 11.77
N GLU A 56 -11.90 -3.19 10.62
CA GLU A 56 -12.68 -4.28 10.02
C GLU A 56 -11.85 -5.21 9.12
N GLY A 57 -10.53 -5.00 9.05
CA GLY A 57 -9.65 -5.66 8.09
C GLY A 57 -9.70 -5.05 6.69
N CYS A 58 -9.15 -5.77 5.71
CA CYS A 58 -9.17 -5.36 4.31
C CYS A 58 -9.07 -6.58 3.39
N THR A 59 -9.89 -6.60 2.33
CA THR A 59 -9.75 -7.53 1.21
C THR A 59 -9.35 -6.74 -0.03
N TYR A 60 -8.28 -7.15 -0.69
CA TYR A 60 -7.79 -6.54 -1.91
C TYR A 60 -7.20 -7.60 -2.83
N VAL A 61 -7.13 -7.27 -4.11
CA VAL A 61 -6.38 -8.06 -5.09
C VAL A 61 -5.09 -7.33 -5.42
N MET A 62 -4.01 -8.09 -5.63
CA MET A 62 -2.73 -7.57 -6.08
C MET A 62 -2.39 -8.21 -7.42
N GLY A 63 -2.05 -7.38 -8.40
CA GLY A 63 -1.51 -7.79 -9.70
C GLY A 63 -0.10 -7.25 -9.90
N ALA A 64 0.68 -7.93 -10.74
CA ALA A 64 2.02 -7.54 -11.17
C ALA A 64 2.08 -7.48 -12.71
#